data_AF-A0A3G2R462-F1
#
_entry.id   AF-A0A3G2R462-F1
#
_cell.length_a   1.000
_cell.length_b   1.000
_cell.length_c   1.000
_cell.angle_alpha   90.00
_cell.angle_beta   90.00
_cell.angle_gamma   90.00
#
_symmetry.space_group_name_H-M   'P 1'
#
loop_
_entity.id
_entity.type
_entity.pdbx_description
1 polymer ?
#
loop_
_entity_poly.entity_id
_entity_poly.type
_entity_poly.pdbx_seq_one_letter_code
_entity_poly.pdbx_strand_id
1 'polypeptide(L)'
;MSKKYKNIAYLYFGKGIGSGIIIDNKLYRGANCFAGEISNLIMNIDDNFEDKERYTLLIESQISKLIRTIMKNKGISDTSELKEILENIDDNDADLLQLVNYISYVMNNVICILDPEMVILRGIILAKNSFPG
;
A
#
# COMPACT_ATOMS: atom_id res chain seq x y z
N MET A 1 16.35 -22.73 7.67
CA MET A 1 15.96 -22.23 6.33
C MET A 1 15.97 -20.69 6.20
N SER A 2 16.55 -19.92 7.14
CA SER A 2 16.25 -18.47 7.29
C SER A 2 17.37 -17.49 6.85
N LYS A 3 18.11 -17.75 5.77
CA LYS A 3 19.23 -16.89 5.31
C LYS A 3 19.19 -16.52 3.82
N LYS A 4 18.01 -16.54 3.18
CA LYS A 4 17.98 -16.44 1.70
C LYS A 4 18.09 -15.01 1.17
N TYR A 5 17.58 -14.01 1.88
CA TYR A 5 17.55 -12.62 1.40
C TYR A 5 18.04 -11.68 2.51
N LYS A 6 18.91 -10.73 2.15
CA LYS A 6 19.50 -9.71 3.02
C LYS A 6 18.90 -8.33 2.81
N ASN A 7 18.40 -8.07 1.62
CA ASN A 7 17.76 -6.81 1.25
C ASN A 7 16.27 -7.06 1.00
N ILE A 8 15.42 -6.60 1.91
CA ILE A 8 13.99 -6.91 1.95
C ILE A 8 13.20 -5.62 2.12
N ALA A 9 12.15 -5.44 1.31
CA ALA A 9 11.14 -4.44 1.52
C ALA A 9 9.85 -5.09 2.04
N TYR A 10 9.41 -4.71 3.23
CA TYR A 10 8.13 -5.12 3.80
C TYR A 10 7.11 -4.01 3.60
N LEU A 11 6.01 -4.26 2.90
CA LEU A 11 4.92 -3.31 2.68
C LEU A 11 3.65 -3.78 3.37
N TYR A 12 2.98 -2.86 4.05
CA TYR A 12 1.73 -3.12 4.77
C TYR A 12 0.61 -2.21 4.27
N PHE A 13 -0.51 -2.80 3.89
CA PHE A 13 -1.74 -2.13 3.45
C PHE A 13 -2.93 -2.59 4.30
N GLY A 14 -3.24 -1.86 5.37
CA GLY A 14 -4.37 -2.17 6.22
C GLY A 14 -5.12 -0.93 6.71
N LYS A 15 -5.41 -0.85 8.02
CA LYS A 15 -6.02 0.37 8.61
C LYS A 15 -5.16 1.63 8.38
N GLY A 16 -3.87 1.45 8.16
CA GLY A 16 -2.96 2.45 7.64
C GLY A 16 -2.01 1.81 6.63
N ILE A 17 -1.13 2.63 6.06
CA ILE A 17 -0.11 2.19 5.11
C ILE A 17 1.26 2.39 5.75
N GLY A 18 2.13 1.39 5.65
CA GLY A 18 3.47 1.48 6.20
C GLY A 18 4.44 0.53 5.53
N SER A 19 5.72 0.73 5.79
CA SER A 19 6.74 -0.21 5.35
C SER A 19 7.88 -0.37 6.36
N GLY A 20 8.67 -1.41 6.15
CA GLY A 20 9.94 -1.62 6.83
C GLY A 20 10.99 -2.05 5.81
N ILE A 21 12.19 -1.48 5.90
CA ILE A 21 13.28 -1.75 4.97
C ILE A 21 14.39 -2.47 5.72
N ILE A 22 14.84 -3.60 5.20
CA ILE A 22 16.01 -4.32 5.68
C ILE A 22 17.08 -4.23 4.59
N ILE A 23 18.28 -3.76 4.95
CA ILE A 23 19.47 -3.73 4.08
C ILE A 23 20.59 -4.43 4.83
N ASP A 24 21.26 -5.37 4.18
CA ASP A 24 22.32 -6.19 4.78
C ASP A 24 21.93 -6.83 6.13
N ASN A 25 20.73 -7.42 6.19
CA ASN A 25 20.14 -8.02 7.39
C ASN A 25 19.94 -7.04 8.56
N LYS A 26 19.97 -5.73 8.33
CA LYS A 26 19.74 -4.71 9.35
C LYS A 26 18.53 -3.88 8.99
N LEU A 27 17.70 -3.60 9.99
CA LEU A 27 16.59 -2.66 9.84
C LEU A 27 17.17 -1.28 9.49
N TYR A 28 16.83 -0.79 8.30
CA TYR A 28 17.21 0.53 7.83
C TYR A 28 16.13 1.54 8.23
N ARG A 29 16.53 2.50 9.08
CA ARG A 29 15.65 3.55 9.61
C ARG A 29 15.86 4.90 8.92
N GLY A 30 16.98 5.07 8.21
CA GLY A 30 17.43 6.39 7.75
C GLY A 30 17.91 7.29 8.90
N ALA A 31 18.34 8.50 8.57
CA ALA A 31 18.94 9.44 9.55
C ALA A 31 17.98 9.89 10.64
N ASN A 32 16.68 10.01 10.32
CA ASN A 32 15.65 10.54 11.21
C ASN A 32 14.50 9.54 11.43
N CYS A 33 14.76 8.23 11.32
CA CYS A 33 13.73 7.20 11.42
C CYS A 33 12.58 7.33 10.40
N PHE A 34 12.84 7.96 9.25
CA PHE A 34 11.84 8.25 8.20
C PHE A 34 11.97 7.35 6.96
N ALA A 35 12.96 6.45 6.93
CA ALA A 35 13.09 5.53 5.81
C ALA A 35 11.90 4.54 5.80
N GLY A 36 11.27 4.40 4.63
CA GLY A 36 10.11 3.52 4.48
C GLY A 36 8.75 4.17 4.78
N GLU A 37 8.69 5.49 4.92
CA GLU A 37 7.42 6.22 5.02
C GLU A 37 6.69 6.30 3.66
N ILE A 38 6.36 5.14 3.09
CA ILE A 38 5.77 5.00 1.75
C ILE A 38 4.36 5.57 1.66
N SER A 39 3.64 5.67 2.79
CA SER A 39 2.33 6.33 2.92
C SER A 39 2.39 7.81 2.53
N ASN A 40 3.56 8.43 2.72
CA ASN A 40 3.84 9.84 2.43
C ASN A 40 4.39 10.07 1.02
N LEU A 41 4.53 9.03 0.19
CA LEU A 41 4.83 9.23 -1.22
C LEU A 41 3.66 9.93 -1.92
N ILE A 42 3.96 10.61 -3.02
CA ILE A 42 2.95 11.28 -3.85
C ILE A 42 2.51 10.30 -4.94
N MET A 43 1.21 10.09 -5.06
CA MET A 43 0.65 9.12 -6.01
C MET A 43 0.27 9.75 -7.35
N ASN A 44 -0.35 10.92 -7.30
CA ASN A 44 -0.78 11.65 -8.47
C ASN A 44 -0.70 13.15 -8.15
N ILE A 45 -0.29 13.95 -9.14
CA ILE A 45 -0.39 15.39 -9.11
C ILE A 45 -1.33 15.71 -10.27
N ASP A 46 -2.58 16.04 -9.98
CA ASP A 46 -3.50 16.51 -11.01
C ASP A 46 -3.07 17.90 -11.48
N ASP A 47 -3.30 18.23 -12.75
CA ASP A 47 -2.89 19.50 -13.36
C ASP A 47 -3.59 20.72 -12.71
N ASN A 48 -4.68 20.50 -11.97
CA ASN A 48 -5.42 21.50 -11.22
C ASN A 48 -4.93 21.66 -9.76
N PHE A 49 -3.70 21.27 -9.46
CA PHE A 49 -3.17 21.31 -8.10
C PHE A 49 -3.06 22.75 -7.54
N GLU A 50 -3.92 23.09 -6.57
CA GLU A 50 -3.72 24.23 -5.69
C GLU A 50 -2.90 23.80 -4.45
N ASP A 51 -1.89 24.59 -4.07
CA ASP A 51 -0.89 24.29 -3.01
C ASP A 51 -1.49 23.83 -1.65
N LYS A 52 -2.76 24.17 -1.38
CA LYS A 52 -3.44 23.83 -0.12
C LYS A 52 -3.85 22.36 0.00
N GLU A 53 -3.75 21.57 -1.07
CA GLU A 53 -4.21 20.18 -1.10
C GLU A 53 -3.08 19.13 -1.07
N ARG A 54 -1.84 19.50 -0.76
CA ARG A 54 -0.70 18.55 -0.81
C ARG A 54 -0.92 17.24 -0.03
N TYR A 55 -1.61 17.29 1.11
CA TYR A 55 -1.95 16.12 1.91
C TYR A 55 -2.94 15.17 1.21
N THR A 56 -3.74 15.66 0.27
CA THR A 56 -4.65 14.81 -0.50
C THR A 56 -3.88 13.93 -1.47
N LEU A 57 -2.72 14.36 -1.96
CA LEU A 57 -1.92 13.62 -2.95
C LEU A 57 -1.15 12.43 -2.37
N LEU A 58 -1.07 12.33 -1.05
CA LEU A 58 -0.34 11.27 -0.36
C LEU A 58 -1.02 9.92 -0.59
N ILE A 59 -0.21 8.88 -0.75
CA ILE A 59 -0.67 7.49 -0.96
C ILE A 59 -1.72 7.08 0.08
N GLU A 60 -1.48 7.36 1.35
CA GLU A 60 -2.42 7.00 2.43
C GLU A 60 -3.76 7.74 2.31
N SER A 61 -3.74 9.01 1.92
CA SER A 61 -4.96 9.80 1.73
C SER A 61 -5.80 9.27 0.55
N GLN A 62 -5.15 8.98 -0.58
CA GLN A 62 -5.79 8.47 -1.79
C GLN A 62 -6.40 7.09 -1.58
N ILE A 63 -5.64 6.15 -1.02
CA ILE A 63 -6.13 4.79 -0.75
C ILE A 63 -7.26 4.83 0.29
N SER A 64 -7.13 5.64 1.35
CA SER A 64 -8.21 5.77 2.35
C SER A 64 -9.49 6.34 1.76
N LYS A 65 -9.37 7.32 0.84
CA LYS A 65 -10.52 7.91 0.14
C LYS A 65 -11.21 6.89 -0.77
N LEU A 66 -10.44 6.09 -1.50
CA LEU A 66 -10.96 5.02 -2.35
C LEU A 66 -11.69 3.96 -1.52
N ILE A 67 -11.09 3.50 -0.41
CA ILE A 67 -11.73 2.52 0.49
C ILE A 67 -13.05 3.05 1.05
N ARG A 68 -13.09 4.31 1.51
CA ARG A 68 -14.34 4.93 1.98
C ARG A 68 -15.41 4.99 0.89
N THR A 69 -14.99 5.20 -0.37
CA THR A 69 -15.90 5.22 -1.53
C THR A 69 -16.47 3.84 -1.79
N ILE A 70 -15.62 2.81 -1.81
CA ILE A 70 -16.02 1.40 -1.93
C ILE A 70 -17.02 1.03 -0.83
N MET A 71 -16.69 1.34 0.43
CA MET A 71 -17.55 1.04 1.58
C MET A 71 -18.92 1.71 1.44
N LYS A 72 -18.95 3.00 1.06
CA LYS A 72 -20.19 3.74 0.84
C LYS A 72 -21.03 3.14 -0.29
N ASN A 73 -20.41 2.81 -1.42
CA ASN A 73 -21.09 2.27 -2.60
C ASN A 73 -21.69 0.88 -2.32
N LYS A 74 -21.03 0.08 -1.48
CA LYS A 74 -21.46 -1.27 -1.11
C LYS A 74 -22.25 -1.32 0.21
N GLY A 75 -22.56 -0.16 0.81
CA GLY A 75 -23.46 -0.05 1.97
C GLY A 75 -22.85 -0.49 3.31
N ILE A 76 -21.54 -0.36 3.49
CA ILE A 76 -20.78 -0.90 4.63
C ILE A 76 -20.42 0.20 5.62
N SER A 77 -20.52 -0.14 6.90
CA SER A 77 -20.24 0.78 8.01
C SER A 77 -18.97 0.43 8.79
N ASP A 78 -18.52 -0.83 8.79
CA ASP A 78 -17.31 -1.25 9.51
C ASP A 78 -16.19 -1.73 8.57
N THR A 79 -14.99 -1.19 8.80
CA THR A 79 -13.74 -1.60 8.16
C THR A 79 -13.35 -3.06 8.44
N SER A 80 -13.89 -3.69 9.49
CA SER A 80 -13.66 -5.11 9.78
C SER A 80 -14.25 -6.03 8.70
N GLU A 81 -15.33 -5.58 8.04
CA GLU A 81 -16.00 -6.29 6.95
C GLU A 81 -15.20 -6.20 5.63
N LEU A 82 -14.29 -5.22 5.51
CA LEU A 82 -13.55 -4.92 4.28
C LEU A 82 -12.86 -6.15 3.68
N LYS A 83 -12.35 -7.04 4.53
CA LYS A 83 -11.70 -8.28 4.10
C LYS A 83 -12.66 -9.16 3.29
N GLU A 84 -13.84 -9.42 3.84
CA GLU A 84 -14.85 -10.29 3.24
C GLU A 84 -15.35 -9.70 1.91
N ILE A 85 -15.46 -8.38 1.83
CA ILE A 85 -15.85 -7.70 0.61
C ILE A 85 -14.78 -7.81 -0.47
N LEU A 86 -13.51 -7.53 -0.15
CA LEU A 86 -12.42 -7.65 -1.11
C LEU A 86 -12.26 -9.09 -1.62
N GLU A 87 -12.56 -10.08 -0.76
CA GLU A 87 -12.58 -11.48 -1.15
C GLU A 87 -13.74 -11.84 -2.09
N ASN A 88 -14.88 -11.15 -1.99
CA ASN A 88 -16.09 -11.41 -2.78
C ASN A 88 -16.35 -10.43 -3.92
N ILE A 89 -15.50 -9.40 -4.09
CA ILE A 89 -15.60 -8.47 -5.20
C ILE A 89 -15.27 -9.19 -6.52
N ASP A 90 -16.01 -8.81 -7.57
CA ASP A 90 -15.74 -9.19 -8.96
C ASP A 90 -14.37 -8.65 -9.39
N ASP A 91 -13.56 -9.49 -10.02
CA ASP A 91 -12.22 -9.11 -10.48
C ASP A 91 -12.27 -7.96 -11.52
N ASN A 92 -13.44 -7.70 -12.13
CA ASN A 92 -13.67 -6.58 -13.05
C ASN A 92 -14.27 -5.32 -12.39
N ASP A 93 -14.41 -5.29 -11.05
CA ASP A 93 -14.88 -4.12 -10.32
C ASP A 93 -13.87 -2.97 -10.46
N ALA A 94 -14.33 -1.84 -11.01
CA ALA A 94 -13.47 -0.70 -11.31
C ALA A 94 -12.76 -0.15 -10.06
N ASP A 95 -13.41 -0.19 -8.90
CA ASP A 95 -12.82 0.31 -7.66
C ASP A 95 -11.71 -0.64 -7.16
N LEU A 96 -11.88 -1.95 -7.35
CA LEU A 96 -10.84 -2.94 -7.03
C LEU A 96 -9.64 -2.79 -7.97
N LEU A 97 -9.88 -2.65 -9.27
CA LEU A 97 -8.81 -2.43 -10.24
C LEU A 97 -8.03 -1.15 -9.93
N GLN A 98 -8.73 -0.07 -9.53
CA GLN A 98 -8.08 1.17 -9.11
C GLN A 98 -7.21 0.97 -7.86
N LEU A 99 -7.69 0.21 -6.89
CA LEU A 99 -6.93 -0.10 -5.67
C LEU A 99 -5.67 -0.92 -5.98
N VAL A 100 -5.78 -1.91 -6.87
CA VAL A 100 -4.63 -2.71 -7.35
C VAL A 100 -3.63 -1.82 -8.08
N ASN A 101 -4.07 -0.88 -8.92
CA ASN A 101 -3.19 0.09 -9.58
C ASN A 101 -2.42 0.94 -8.57
N TYR A 102 -3.11 1.45 -7.54
CA TYR A 102 -2.48 2.25 -6.49
C TYR A 102 -1.40 1.47 -5.74
N ILE A 103 -1.69 0.24 -5.33
CA ILE A 103 -0.71 -0.63 -4.68
C ILE A 103 0.47 -0.91 -5.62
N SER A 104 0.20 -1.14 -6.91
CA SER A 104 1.21 -1.39 -7.93
C SER A 104 2.16 -0.20 -8.12
N TYR A 105 1.66 1.05 -8.09
CA TYR A 105 2.52 2.24 -8.14
C TYR A 105 3.45 2.33 -6.93
N VAL A 106 2.94 2.03 -5.73
CA VAL A 106 3.76 2.01 -4.52
C VAL A 106 4.87 0.97 -4.64
N MET A 107 4.50 -0.24 -5.05
CA MET A 107 5.43 -1.35 -5.23
C MET A 107 6.50 -1.03 -6.26
N ASN A 108 6.11 -0.46 -7.41
CA ASN A 108 7.04 -0.10 -8.47
C ASN A 108 8.08 0.92 -7.97
N ASN A 109 7.65 1.94 -7.23
CA ASN A 109 8.57 2.93 -6.66
C ASN A 109 9.54 2.28 -5.66
N VAL A 110 9.04 1.41 -4.78
CA VAL A 110 9.88 0.70 -3.80
C VAL A 110 10.91 -0.18 -4.50
N ILE A 111 10.50 -0.94 -5.52
CA ILE A 111 11.39 -1.81 -6.30
C ILE A 111 12.43 -0.97 -7.04
N CYS A 112 12.04 0.10 -7.73
CA CYS A 112 12.95 0.94 -8.50
C CYS A 112 13.97 1.67 -7.61
N ILE A 113 13.59 2.06 -6.38
CA ILE A 113 14.46 2.82 -5.48
C ILE A 113 15.40 1.90 -4.71
N LEU A 114 14.91 0.75 -4.23
CA LEU A 114 15.64 -0.09 -3.29
C LEU A 114 16.29 -1.32 -3.93
N ASP A 115 15.82 -1.75 -5.11
CA ASP A 115 16.21 -3.01 -5.75
C ASP A 115 16.30 -4.19 -4.76
N PRO A 116 15.23 -4.48 -3.99
CA PRO A 116 15.30 -5.48 -2.95
C PRO A 116 15.29 -6.90 -3.54
N GLU A 117 15.94 -7.84 -2.86
CA GLU A 117 15.90 -9.25 -3.25
C GLU A 117 14.51 -9.88 -3.00
N MET A 118 13.73 -9.30 -2.09
CA MET A 118 12.38 -9.76 -1.76
C MET A 118 11.48 -8.59 -1.35
N VAL A 119 10.26 -8.58 -1.87
CA VAL A 119 9.16 -7.74 -1.37
C VAL A 119 8.17 -8.63 -0.62
N ILE A 120 7.88 -8.27 0.64
CA ILE A 120 6.85 -8.92 1.45
C ILE A 120 5.64 -8.00 1.49
N LEU A 121 4.49 -8.49 1.02
CA LEU A 121 3.23 -7.75 1.06
C LEU A 121 2.33 -8.31 2.15
N ARG A 122 1.78 -7.45 3.02
CA ARG A 122 0.80 -7.81 4.05
C ARG A 122 -0.30 -6.78 4.19
N GLY A 123 -1.39 -7.19 4.82
CA GLY A 123 -2.45 -6.29 5.28
C GLY A 123 -3.84 -6.71 4.80
N ILE A 124 -4.87 -6.16 5.45
CA ILE A 124 -6.27 -6.56 5.25
C ILE A 124 -6.81 -6.19 3.86
N ILE A 125 -6.19 -5.21 3.20
CA ILE A 125 -6.58 -4.72 1.87
C ILE A 125 -6.12 -5.70 0.76
N LEU A 126 -5.21 -6.62 1.06
CA LEU A 126 -4.67 -7.59 0.09
C LEU A 126 -5.46 -8.91 0.02
N ALA A 127 -6.68 -8.92 0.54
CA ALA A 127 -7.45 -10.15 0.69
C ALA A 127 -8.13 -10.57 -0.63
N LYS A 128 -7.49 -11.51 -1.34
CA LYS A 128 -8.12 -12.67 -2.00
C LYS A 128 -7.07 -13.77 -2.11
N ASN A 129 -7.16 -14.75 -1.20
CA ASN A 129 -6.25 -15.87 -0.98
C ASN A 129 -4.76 -15.51 -0.89
N SER A 130 -4.31 -15.30 0.36
CA SER A 130 -2.96 -15.57 0.89
C SER A 130 -1.94 -15.89 -0.19
N PHE A 131 -1.14 -14.90 -0.61
CA PHE A 131 0.07 -15.13 -1.39
C PHE A 131 0.78 -16.39 -0.85
N PRO A 132 0.97 -17.44 -1.66
CA PRO A 132 1.61 -18.65 -1.17
C PRO A 132 3.01 -18.26 -0.69
N GLY A 133 3.26 -18.51 0.60
CA GLY A 133 4.58 -18.37 1.19
C GLY A 133 5.57 -19.38 0.65
#